data_AF-A0A2S5IUV0-F1
#
_entry.id   AF-A0A2S5IUV0-F1
#
_cell.length_a   1.000
_cell.length_b   1.000
_cell.length_c   1.000
_cell.angle_alpha   90.00
_cell.angle_beta   90.00
_cell.angle_gamma   90.00
#
_symmetry.space_group_name_H-M   'P 1'
#
loop_
_entity.id
_entity.type
_entity.pdbx_description
1 polymer ?
#
loop_
_entity_poly.entity_id
_entity_poly.type
_entity_poly.pdbx_seq_one_letter_code
_entity_poly.pdbx_strand_id
1 'polypeptide(L)'
;MPAAPAPRAPDGRRPARGLLLDVDGPVASPVTRTVPAGIIADLLTLATAGWPVVFNTGRSDAFIRKQVMEPMLAAGLPAGITFHAVCEKGATWFSFTADGAGEVFTDRGLALPTSFADDVRDLVEEKYSHLMFFDETKLAMVSVEQSLEAANADYLEGQRSFDEDVLDIMHSHDMGACRLDREEPDSNGDIEYRVDPTIISTDIESVRVGKDLGAERALTLVAPLMDLPRTWRTVGDSRTDYAMADYLHEQGYDLAHVDVRPADGVPAKPYEVLTEGSLIHEEAGAAFLARCVASLG
;
A
#
# COMPACT_ATOMS: atom_id res chain seq x y z
N MET A 1 -37.44 -23.32 -29.61
CA MET A 1 -36.55 -22.42 -28.84
C MET A 1 -35.93 -23.24 -27.73
N PRO A 2 -34.58 -23.27 -27.58
CA PRO A 2 -33.97 -24.03 -26.50
C PRO A 2 -34.23 -23.32 -25.17
N ALA A 3 -34.57 -24.09 -24.14
CA ALA A 3 -34.89 -23.60 -22.82
C ALA A 3 -33.67 -22.92 -22.18
N ALA A 4 -33.91 -21.79 -21.50
CA ALA A 4 -32.89 -21.11 -20.72
C ALA A 4 -32.35 -22.05 -19.62
N PRO A 5 -31.02 -22.07 -19.37
CA PRO A 5 -30.45 -22.89 -18.32
C PRO A 5 -30.97 -22.43 -16.96
N ALA A 6 -31.34 -23.41 -16.13
CA ALA A 6 -31.80 -23.17 -14.76
C ALA A 6 -30.68 -22.53 -13.91
N PRO A 7 -31.02 -21.66 -12.96
CA PRO A 7 -30.03 -21.06 -12.06
C PRO A 7 -29.32 -22.15 -11.25
N ARG A 8 -27.99 -22.10 -11.20
CA ARG A 8 -27.16 -22.95 -10.33
C ARG A 8 -27.56 -22.71 -8.88
N ALA A 9 -27.80 -23.79 -8.14
CA ALA A 9 -27.94 -23.73 -6.69
C ALA A 9 -26.66 -23.16 -6.06
N PRO A 10 -26.74 -22.40 -4.95
CA PRO A 10 -25.56 -21.94 -4.24
C PRO A 10 -24.82 -23.16 -3.71
N ASP A 11 -23.59 -23.38 -4.21
CA ASP A 11 -22.67 -24.33 -3.58
C ASP A 11 -22.53 -23.93 -2.11
N GLY A 12 -22.62 -24.90 -1.19
CA GLY A 12 -22.52 -24.68 0.27
C GLY A 12 -21.16 -24.17 0.77
N ARG A 13 -20.39 -23.50 -0.10
CA ARG A 13 -19.15 -22.81 0.20
C ARG A 13 -19.49 -21.50 0.91
N ARG A 14 -18.79 -21.20 2.01
CA ARG A 14 -18.92 -19.91 2.66
C ARG A 14 -18.68 -18.78 1.64
N PRO A 15 -19.43 -17.66 1.72
CA PRO A 15 -19.23 -16.56 0.79
C PRO A 15 -17.78 -16.07 0.88
N ALA A 16 -17.19 -15.78 -0.27
CA ALA A 16 -15.85 -15.23 -0.36
C ALA A 16 -15.77 -13.91 0.41
N ARG A 17 -14.59 -13.60 0.94
CA ARG A 17 -14.28 -12.30 1.55
C ARG A 17 -13.17 -11.64 0.76
N GLY A 18 -13.22 -10.33 0.60
CA GLY A 18 -12.11 -9.57 0.03
C GLY A 18 -11.04 -9.28 1.08
N LEU A 19 -9.78 -9.37 0.67
CA LEU A 19 -8.62 -8.98 1.47
C LEU A 19 -7.94 -7.77 0.84
N LEU A 20 -7.80 -6.70 1.62
CA LEU A 20 -7.08 -5.50 1.23
C LEU A 20 -5.96 -5.25 2.25
N LEU A 21 -4.74 -5.57 1.85
CA LEU A 21 -3.62 -5.73 2.78
C LEU A 21 -2.59 -4.63 2.57
N ASP A 22 -2.23 -3.90 3.62
CA ASP A 22 -0.92 -3.27 3.59
C ASP A 22 0.19 -4.34 3.59
N VAL A 23 1.37 -3.95 3.13
CA VAL A 23 2.50 -4.85 2.94
C VAL A 23 3.47 -4.76 4.11
N ASP A 24 3.86 -3.56 4.54
CA ASP A 24 4.86 -3.39 5.60
C ASP A 24 4.21 -3.63 6.96
N GLY A 25 4.67 -4.62 7.73
CA GLY A 25 3.99 -5.03 8.94
C GLY A 25 3.09 -6.24 8.68
N PRO A 26 1.88 -6.13 8.11
CA PRO A 26 0.97 -7.26 8.00
C PRO A 26 1.47 -8.44 7.16
N VAL A 27 2.22 -8.17 6.09
CA VAL A 27 2.62 -9.20 5.11
C VAL A 27 4.14 -9.40 5.13
N ALA A 28 4.90 -8.31 5.02
CA ALA A 28 6.35 -8.29 5.06
C ALA A 28 6.83 -7.79 6.42
N SER A 29 7.90 -8.39 6.94
CA SER A 29 8.52 -7.93 8.17
C SER A 29 9.04 -6.50 8.03
N PRO A 30 8.74 -5.57 8.95
CA PRO A 30 9.31 -4.23 8.93
C PRO A 30 10.82 -4.25 9.20
N VAL A 31 11.36 -5.35 9.74
CA VAL A 31 12.78 -5.51 10.05
C VAL A 31 13.54 -6.09 8.85
N THR A 32 13.11 -7.25 8.34
CA THR A 32 13.84 -7.94 7.26
C THR A 32 13.38 -7.54 5.86
N ARG A 33 12.24 -6.86 5.75
CA ARG A 33 11.57 -6.50 4.48
C ARG A 33 11.25 -7.72 3.59
N THR A 34 11.07 -8.89 4.21
CA THR A 34 10.74 -10.16 3.54
C THR A 34 9.39 -10.70 4.00
N VAL A 35 8.74 -11.49 3.14
CA VAL A 35 7.45 -12.13 3.45
C VAL A 35 7.69 -13.56 3.98
N PRO A 36 7.21 -13.88 5.20
CA PRO A 36 7.24 -15.24 5.72
C PRO A 36 6.56 -16.26 4.80
N ALA A 37 7.17 -17.44 4.62
CA ALA A 37 6.62 -18.49 3.76
C ALA A 37 5.22 -18.96 4.18
N GLY A 38 4.90 -18.92 5.48
CA GLY A 38 3.55 -19.24 5.98
C GLY A 38 2.49 -18.26 5.49
N ILE A 39 2.80 -16.96 5.46
CA ILE A 39 1.92 -15.92 4.91
C ILE A 39 1.68 -16.17 3.41
N ILE A 40 2.73 -16.48 2.65
CA ILE A 40 2.58 -16.85 1.24
C ILE A 40 1.63 -18.04 1.06
N ALA A 41 1.84 -19.11 1.83
CA ALA A 41 1.01 -20.31 1.76
C ALA A 41 -0.48 -20.02 2.07
N ASP A 42 -0.74 -19.20 3.08
CA ASP A 42 -2.12 -18.84 3.47
C ASP A 42 -2.79 -17.94 2.42
N LEU A 43 -2.06 -16.95 1.87
CA LEU A 43 -2.58 -16.09 0.79
C LEU A 43 -2.93 -16.91 -0.46
N LEU A 44 -2.07 -17.84 -0.86
CA LEU A 44 -2.35 -18.74 -1.98
C LEU A 44 -3.56 -19.64 -1.71
N THR A 45 -3.69 -20.14 -0.48
CA THR A 45 -4.84 -20.96 -0.05
C THR A 45 -6.15 -20.17 -0.11
N LEU A 46 -6.16 -18.95 0.40
CA LEU A 46 -7.33 -18.06 0.40
C LEU A 46 -7.70 -17.62 -1.02
N ALA A 47 -6.72 -17.26 -1.85
CA ALA A 47 -6.97 -16.90 -3.25
C ALA A 47 -7.54 -18.09 -4.03
N THR A 48 -7.01 -19.30 -3.83
CA THR A 48 -7.57 -20.55 -4.39
C THR A 48 -8.98 -20.84 -3.87
N ALA A 49 -9.30 -20.34 -2.67
CA ALA A 49 -10.65 -20.40 -2.12
C ALA A 49 -11.65 -19.43 -2.79
N GLY A 50 -11.17 -18.56 -3.69
CA GLY A 50 -11.95 -17.54 -4.39
C GLY A 50 -12.01 -16.20 -3.66
N TRP A 51 -11.13 -15.95 -2.67
CA TRP A 51 -11.04 -14.66 -1.99
C TRP A 51 -10.16 -13.73 -2.82
N PRO A 52 -10.65 -12.56 -3.28
CA PRO A 52 -9.80 -11.60 -3.95
C PRO A 52 -8.80 -11.02 -2.94
N VAL A 53 -7.52 -11.03 -3.31
CA VAL A 53 -6.42 -10.47 -2.51
C VAL A 53 -5.79 -9.32 -3.25
N VAL A 54 -5.80 -8.15 -2.62
CA VAL A 54 -5.16 -6.94 -3.14
C VAL A 54 -4.18 -6.40 -2.11
N PHE A 55 -2.95 -6.15 -2.54
CA PHE A 55 -1.96 -5.41 -1.76
C PHE A 55 -2.16 -3.91 -2.01
N ASN A 56 -2.21 -3.10 -0.95
CA ASN A 56 -2.37 -1.64 -1.03
C ASN A 56 -1.35 -0.98 -0.12
N THR A 57 -0.29 -0.44 -0.70
CA THR A 57 0.94 -0.07 0.02
C THR A 57 1.51 1.26 -0.46
N GLY A 58 2.35 1.87 0.38
CA GLY A 58 3.23 2.98 -0.03
C GLY A 58 4.47 2.51 -0.80
N ARG A 59 4.78 1.21 -0.83
CA ARG A 59 5.93 0.67 -1.57
C ARG A 59 5.77 0.78 -3.09
N SER A 60 6.89 0.69 -3.80
CA SER A 60 6.96 0.64 -5.25
C SER A 60 6.51 -0.71 -5.81
N ASP A 61 6.18 -0.74 -7.10
CA ASP A 61 5.89 -2.00 -7.79
C ASP A 61 7.11 -2.94 -7.79
N ALA A 62 8.33 -2.39 -7.90
CA ALA A 62 9.58 -3.14 -7.84
C ALA A 62 9.72 -3.93 -6.53
N PHE A 63 9.34 -3.32 -5.40
CA PHE A 63 9.29 -4.01 -4.11
C PHE A 63 8.32 -5.19 -4.15
N ILE A 64 7.10 -4.99 -4.65
CA ILE A 64 6.08 -6.04 -4.70
C ILE A 64 6.49 -7.18 -5.63
N ARG A 65 7.05 -6.86 -6.80
CA ARG A 65 7.58 -7.87 -7.74
C ARG A 65 8.60 -8.77 -7.04
N LYS A 66 9.54 -8.18 -6.31
CA LYS A 66 10.64 -8.91 -5.68
C LYS A 66 10.26 -9.62 -4.37
N GLN A 67 9.53 -8.94 -3.49
CA GLN A 67 9.31 -9.43 -2.12
C GLN A 67 8.00 -10.21 -1.96
N VAL A 68 7.05 -10.06 -2.88
CA VAL A 68 5.74 -10.73 -2.79
C VAL A 68 5.55 -11.67 -3.96
N MET A 69 5.59 -11.16 -5.20
CA MET A 69 5.29 -11.96 -6.39
C MET A 69 6.31 -13.08 -6.61
N GLU A 70 7.61 -12.79 -6.62
CA GLU A 70 8.65 -13.80 -6.82
C GLU A 70 8.55 -14.95 -5.79
N PRO A 71 8.39 -14.69 -4.47
CA PRO A 71 8.10 -15.75 -3.50
C PRO A 71 6.80 -16.52 -3.76
N MET A 72 5.72 -15.86 -4.19
CA MET A 72 4.48 -16.55 -4.57
C MET A 72 4.66 -17.47 -5.78
N LEU A 73 5.40 -17.03 -6.79
CA LEU A 73 5.74 -17.84 -7.96
C LEU A 73 6.60 -19.06 -7.55
N ALA A 74 7.61 -18.84 -6.72
CA ALA A 74 8.47 -19.91 -6.19
C ALA A 74 7.68 -20.92 -5.34
N ALA A 75 6.63 -20.47 -4.63
CA ALA A 75 5.73 -21.32 -3.86
C ALA A 75 4.68 -22.06 -4.72
N GLY A 76 4.63 -21.79 -6.04
CA GLY A 76 3.71 -22.45 -6.96
C GLY A 76 2.34 -21.79 -7.04
N LEU A 77 2.31 -20.47 -7.25
CA LEU A 77 1.10 -19.70 -7.56
C LEU A 77 0.21 -20.45 -8.59
N PRO A 78 -1.03 -20.86 -8.23
CA PRO A 78 -1.86 -21.65 -9.13
C PRO A 78 -2.31 -20.88 -10.38
N ALA A 79 -2.45 -21.59 -11.50
CA ALA A 79 -3.00 -21.04 -12.73
C ALA A 79 -4.45 -20.55 -12.52
N GLY A 80 -4.80 -19.43 -13.16
CA GLY A 80 -6.13 -18.82 -13.06
C GLY A 80 -6.34 -17.96 -11.81
N ILE A 81 -5.36 -17.88 -10.90
CA ILE A 81 -5.38 -16.94 -9.78
C ILE A 81 -4.70 -15.64 -10.19
N THR A 82 -5.34 -14.52 -9.88
CA THR A 82 -4.82 -13.17 -10.09
C THR A 82 -4.70 -12.46 -8.75
N PHE A 83 -3.52 -11.89 -8.49
CA PHE A 83 -3.31 -10.96 -7.40
C PHE A 83 -3.19 -9.55 -7.97
N HIS A 84 -3.61 -8.57 -7.18
CA HIS A 84 -3.49 -7.16 -7.53
C HIS A 84 -2.58 -6.46 -6.54
N ALA A 85 -1.81 -5.50 -7.05
CA ALA A 85 -0.96 -4.64 -6.27
C ALA A 85 -1.25 -3.20 -6.62
N VAL A 86 -1.65 -2.44 -5.61
CA VAL A 86 -1.81 -1.00 -5.63
C VAL A 86 -0.67 -0.43 -4.79
N CYS A 87 0.23 0.26 -5.48
CA CYS A 87 1.50 0.74 -4.98
C CYS A 87 1.45 2.26 -4.85
N GLU A 88 2.42 2.85 -4.17
CA GLU A 88 2.58 4.31 -4.08
C GLU A 88 1.27 5.01 -3.63
N LYS A 89 0.62 4.44 -2.60
CA LYS A 89 -0.63 4.95 -2.01
C LYS A 89 -1.71 5.19 -3.08
N GLY A 90 -1.81 4.26 -4.02
CA GLY A 90 -2.76 4.32 -5.12
C GLY A 90 -2.12 4.66 -6.46
N ALA A 91 -1.09 5.52 -6.51
CA ALA A 91 -0.69 6.17 -7.75
C ALA A 91 -0.18 5.21 -8.84
N THR A 92 0.29 4.03 -8.45
CA THR A 92 0.68 2.96 -9.38
C THR A 92 -0.02 1.65 -9.07
N TRP A 93 -0.27 0.83 -10.08
CA TRP A 93 -0.87 -0.48 -9.88
C TRP A 93 -0.52 -1.47 -10.99
N PHE A 94 -0.56 -2.75 -10.64
CA PHE A 94 -0.42 -3.84 -11.60
C PHE A 94 -1.13 -5.10 -11.08
N SER A 95 -1.23 -6.10 -11.93
CA SER A 95 -1.72 -7.44 -11.56
C SER A 95 -0.68 -8.48 -11.92
N PHE A 96 -0.65 -9.60 -11.20
CA PHE A 96 0.24 -10.72 -11.51
C PHE A 96 -0.47 -12.06 -11.34
N THR A 97 0.00 -13.04 -12.12
CA THR A 97 -0.49 -14.41 -12.16
C THR A 97 0.68 -15.39 -12.11
N ALA A 98 0.42 -16.69 -12.28
CA ALA A 98 1.46 -17.71 -12.43
C ALA A 98 2.43 -17.45 -13.60
N ASP A 99 2.03 -16.62 -14.58
CA ASP A 99 2.87 -16.23 -15.73
C ASP A 99 3.80 -15.04 -15.41
N GLY A 100 3.71 -14.49 -14.19
CA GLY A 100 4.45 -13.33 -13.74
C GLY A 100 3.61 -12.06 -13.71
N ALA A 101 4.30 -10.92 -13.64
CA ALA A 101 3.65 -9.63 -13.57
C ALA A 101 3.19 -9.12 -14.94
N GLY A 102 2.00 -8.51 -14.95
CA GLY A 102 1.52 -7.70 -16.05
C GLY A 102 2.17 -6.32 -16.10
N GLU A 103 1.57 -5.47 -16.94
CA GLU A 103 1.94 -4.05 -17.10
C GLU A 103 1.72 -3.26 -15.80
N VAL A 104 2.67 -2.36 -15.50
CA VAL A 104 2.52 -1.36 -14.44
C VAL A 104 1.87 -0.13 -15.02
N PHE A 105 0.76 0.26 -14.42
CA PHE A 105 0.07 1.49 -14.72
C PHE A 105 0.46 2.55 -13.70
N THR A 106 0.64 3.79 -14.17
CA THR A 106 0.92 4.96 -13.34
C THR A 106 -0.10 6.03 -13.70
N ASP A 107 -0.75 6.58 -12.68
CA ASP A 107 -1.60 7.76 -12.86
C ASP A 107 -0.72 9.00 -13.04
N ARG A 108 -0.58 9.42 -14.29
CA ARG A 108 0.21 10.61 -14.66
C ARG A 108 -0.37 11.90 -14.09
N GLY A 109 -1.65 11.93 -13.71
CA GLY A 109 -2.26 13.08 -13.03
C GLY A 109 -1.86 13.18 -11.56
N LEU A 110 -1.28 12.13 -10.98
CA LEU A 110 -0.78 12.10 -9.60
C LEU A 110 0.75 12.12 -9.52
N ALA A 111 1.43 11.87 -10.64
CA ALA A 111 2.87 11.80 -10.71
C ALA A 111 3.51 13.20 -10.64
N LEU A 112 4.61 13.31 -9.89
CA LEU A 112 5.43 14.52 -9.87
C LEU A 112 6.09 14.77 -11.24
N PRO A 113 6.32 16.04 -11.62
CA PRO A 113 7.12 16.37 -12.80
C PRO A 113 8.53 15.78 -12.71
N THR A 114 9.02 15.22 -13.83
CA THR A 114 10.38 14.63 -13.87
C THR A 114 11.46 15.67 -13.55
N SER A 115 11.31 16.91 -14.02
CA SER A 115 12.25 17.99 -13.73
C SER A 115 12.37 18.29 -12.23
N PHE A 116 11.24 18.24 -11.50
CA PHE A 116 11.26 18.40 -10.05
C PHE A 116 11.98 17.23 -9.36
N ALA A 117 11.69 15.99 -9.79
CA ALA A 117 12.36 14.80 -9.25
C ALA A 117 13.88 14.83 -9.51
N ASP A 118 14.31 15.30 -10.68
CA ASP A 118 15.71 15.46 -11.04
C ASP A 118 16.40 16.49 -10.12
N ASP A 119 15.78 17.66 -9.87
CA ASP A 119 16.33 18.66 -8.95
C ASP A 119 16.45 18.15 -7.51
N VAL A 120 15.48 17.35 -7.04
CA VAL A 120 15.56 16.71 -5.70
C VAL A 120 16.67 15.65 -5.68
N ARG A 121 16.85 14.88 -6.76
CA ARG A 121 17.96 13.92 -6.87
C ARG A 121 19.31 14.63 -6.76
N ASP A 122 19.49 15.71 -7.51
CA ASP A 122 20.72 16.51 -7.50
C ASP A 122 20.96 17.11 -6.10
N LEU A 123 19.91 17.63 -5.44
CA LEU A 123 19.98 18.11 -4.06
C LEU A 123 20.49 17.02 -3.09
N VAL A 124 19.95 15.81 -3.20
CA VAL A 124 20.39 14.68 -2.37
C VAL A 124 21.85 14.35 -2.65
N GLU A 125 22.25 14.23 -3.92
CA GLU A 125 23.63 13.88 -4.29
C GLU A 125 24.64 14.93 -3.78
N GLU A 126 24.35 16.21 -3.99
CA GLU A 126 25.26 17.32 -3.71
C GLU A 126 25.36 17.66 -2.22
N LYS A 127 24.25 17.60 -1.47
CA LYS A 127 24.19 18.13 -0.09
C LYS A 127 23.92 17.07 0.97
N TYR A 128 23.18 16.00 0.64
CA TYR A 128 22.64 15.08 1.66
C TYR A 128 23.02 13.61 1.50
N SER A 129 23.88 13.26 0.53
CA SER A 129 24.24 11.88 0.18
C SER A 129 24.89 11.08 1.33
N HIS A 130 25.45 11.78 2.32
CA HIS A 130 25.99 11.18 3.54
C HIS A 130 24.92 10.78 4.58
N LEU A 131 23.69 11.28 4.45
CA LEU A 131 22.57 11.01 5.36
C LEU A 131 21.45 10.21 4.72
N MET A 132 21.21 10.40 3.42
CA MET A 132 20.05 9.86 2.72
C MET A 132 20.34 9.57 1.25
N PHE A 133 19.48 8.78 0.63
CA PHE A 133 19.56 8.43 -0.78
C PHE A 133 18.18 8.55 -1.44
N PHE A 134 18.18 8.86 -2.74
CA PHE A 134 16.98 8.92 -3.56
C PHE A 134 16.49 7.52 -3.92
N ASP A 135 15.23 7.18 -3.66
CA ASP A 135 14.63 5.90 -4.07
C ASP A 135 14.23 5.95 -5.54
N GLU A 136 15.08 5.37 -6.39
CA GLU A 136 14.87 5.29 -7.84
C GLU A 136 13.73 4.35 -8.26
N THR A 137 13.06 3.68 -7.33
CA THR A 137 12.01 2.70 -7.66
C THR A 137 10.60 3.29 -7.70
N LYS A 138 10.39 4.51 -7.21
CA LYS A 138 9.09 5.18 -7.21
C LYS A 138 8.82 5.82 -8.57
N LEU A 139 7.58 5.73 -9.06
CA LEU A 139 7.20 6.18 -10.39
C LEU A 139 6.27 7.41 -10.39
N ALA A 140 5.56 7.65 -9.29
CA ALA A 140 4.62 8.76 -9.16
C ALA A 140 5.02 9.74 -8.05
N MET A 141 5.67 9.26 -6.99
CA MET A 141 6.20 10.09 -5.91
C MET A 141 7.73 10.13 -5.92
N VAL A 142 8.28 11.12 -5.24
CA VAL A 142 9.70 11.13 -4.87
C VAL A 142 9.78 10.63 -3.44
N SER A 143 10.69 9.70 -3.17
CA SER A 143 10.96 9.25 -1.81
C SER A 143 12.46 9.29 -1.58
N VAL A 144 12.86 9.87 -0.46
CA VAL A 144 14.27 9.98 -0.07
C VAL A 144 14.42 9.28 1.28
N GLU A 145 15.16 8.17 1.29
CA GLU A 145 15.30 7.27 2.45
C GLU A 145 16.62 7.55 3.20
N GLN A 146 16.61 7.33 4.52
CA GLN A 146 17.81 7.37 5.34
C GLN A 146 18.85 6.34 4.84
N SER A 147 20.11 6.77 4.74
CA SER A 147 21.25 5.89 4.48
C SER A 147 21.47 4.92 5.66
N LEU A 148 21.75 3.65 5.35
CA LEU A 148 22.06 2.62 6.35
C LEU A 148 23.33 2.93 7.17
N GLU A 149 24.20 3.79 6.63
CA GLU A 149 25.45 4.19 7.29
C GLU A 149 25.26 5.40 8.22
N ALA A 150 24.15 6.13 8.08
CA ALA A 150 23.86 7.32 8.88
C ALA A 150 23.22 6.95 10.22
N ALA A 151 23.66 7.60 11.30
CA ALA A 151 22.95 7.51 12.57
C ALA A 151 21.59 8.21 12.45
N ASN A 152 20.54 7.59 13.00
CA ASN A 152 19.18 8.14 12.87
C ASN A 152 19.03 9.55 13.47
N ALA A 153 19.76 9.86 14.55
CA ALA A 153 19.74 11.22 15.12
C ALA A 153 20.27 12.29 14.15
N ASP A 154 21.37 11.99 13.44
CA ASP A 154 21.96 12.89 12.46
C ASP A 154 21.06 13.01 11.22
N TYR A 155 20.47 11.89 10.80
CA TYR A 155 19.45 11.87 9.74
C TYR A 155 18.27 12.79 10.07
N LEU A 156 17.68 12.69 11.26
CA LEU A 156 16.52 13.50 11.64
C LEU A 156 16.84 15.00 11.71
N GLU A 157 18.09 15.37 11.99
CA GLU A 157 18.54 16.77 11.89
C GLU A 157 18.69 17.21 10.43
N GLY A 158 19.33 16.39 9.59
CA GLY A 158 19.48 16.65 8.17
C GLY A 158 18.15 16.68 7.42
N GLN A 159 17.22 15.79 7.74
CA GLN A 159 15.88 15.67 7.15
C GLN A 159 15.11 17.00 7.28
N ARG A 160 15.15 17.64 8.44
CA ARG A 160 14.49 18.95 8.60
C ARG A 160 15.06 20.00 7.66
N SER A 161 16.36 19.97 7.38
CA SER A 161 16.99 20.91 6.44
C SER A 161 16.68 20.52 4.99
N PHE A 162 16.70 19.23 4.67
CA PHE A 162 16.32 18.70 3.37
C PHE A 162 14.88 19.05 3.01
N ASP A 163 13.92 18.85 3.93
CA ASP A 163 12.52 19.14 3.69
C ASP A 163 12.28 20.63 3.38
N GLU A 164 13.04 21.53 4.00
CA GLU A 164 12.98 22.97 3.74
C GLU A 164 13.56 23.33 2.37
N ASP A 165 14.72 22.76 2.01
CA ASP A 165 15.29 22.92 0.67
C ASP A 165 14.35 22.36 -0.42
N VAL A 166 13.64 21.25 -0.14
CA VAL A 166 12.64 20.70 -1.05
C VAL A 166 11.48 21.68 -1.25
N LEU A 167 10.99 22.34 -0.19
CA LEU A 167 9.97 23.37 -0.32
C LEU A 167 10.46 24.54 -1.18
N ASP A 168 11.72 24.96 -1.05
CA ASP A 168 12.33 25.97 -1.91
C ASP A 168 12.38 25.51 -3.39
N ILE A 169 12.71 24.24 -3.66
CA ILE A 169 12.62 23.67 -5.02
C ILE A 169 11.18 23.68 -5.51
N MET A 170 10.21 23.20 -4.72
CA MET A 170 8.79 23.21 -5.10
C MET A 170 8.31 24.61 -5.46
N HIS A 171 8.69 25.62 -4.67
CA HIS A 171 8.38 27.01 -4.96
C HIS A 171 8.99 27.48 -6.30
N SER A 172 10.21 27.06 -6.62
CA SER A 172 10.85 27.38 -7.92
C SER A 172 10.15 26.77 -9.14
N HIS A 173 9.43 25.66 -8.94
CA HIS A 173 8.58 25.02 -9.96
C HIS A 173 7.13 25.53 -9.97
N ASP A 174 6.79 26.53 -9.15
CA ASP A 174 5.41 27.00 -8.93
C ASP A 174 4.47 25.86 -8.48
N MET A 175 4.99 24.98 -7.61
CA MET A 175 4.24 23.84 -7.07
C MET A 175 3.80 24.13 -5.64
N GLY A 176 2.48 24.27 -5.46
CA GLY A 176 1.89 24.53 -4.15
C GLY A 176 1.93 23.28 -3.26
N ALA A 177 2.49 23.42 -2.07
CA ALA A 177 2.78 22.30 -1.19
C ALA A 177 2.46 22.58 0.27
N CYS A 178 2.22 21.52 1.03
CA CYS A 178 2.15 21.59 2.49
C CYS A 178 3.19 20.68 3.15
N ARG A 179 3.57 21.05 4.38
CA ARG A 179 4.40 20.24 5.26
C ARG A 179 3.95 20.46 6.70
N LEU A 180 3.46 19.41 7.35
CA LEU A 180 2.87 19.49 8.69
C LEU A 180 1.80 20.61 8.72
N ASP A 181 1.99 21.63 9.56
CA ASP A 181 1.07 22.77 9.70
C ASP A 181 1.41 23.96 8.76
N ARG A 182 2.43 23.83 7.90
CA ARG A 182 2.83 24.87 6.95
C ARG A 182 2.19 24.61 5.59
N GLU A 183 1.60 25.65 5.02
CA GLU A 183 0.96 25.65 3.71
C GLU A 183 1.60 26.75 2.84
N GLU A 184 2.04 26.38 1.63
CA GLU A 184 2.65 27.26 0.64
C GLU A 184 1.96 27.08 -0.70
N PRO A 185 0.90 27.85 -0.99
CA PRO A 185 0.20 27.72 -2.25
C PRO A 185 1.05 28.20 -3.43
N ASP A 186 0.74 27.70 -4.63
CA ASP A 186 1.32 28.18 -5.88
C ASP A 186 0.79 29.57 -6.29
N SER A 187 1.17 30.04 -7.48
CA SER A 187 0.70 31.30 -8.05
C SER A 187 -0.81 31.36 -8.31
N ASN A 188 -1.50 30.22 -8.37
CA ASN A 188 -2.96 30.11 -8.52
C ASN A 188 -3.69 30.02 -7.17
N GLY A 189 -2.97 29.83 -6.07
CA GLY A 189 -3.54 29.64 -4.74
C GLY A 189 -3.80 28.16 -4.39
N ASP A 190 -3.33 27.22 -5.21
CA ASP A 190 -3.60 25.79 -5.06
C ASP A 190 -2.50 25.11 -4.23
N ILE A 191 -2.88 24.04 -3.51
CA ILE A 191 -1.96 23.14 -2.79
C ILE A 191 -2.25 21.73 -3.26
N GLU A 192 -1.38 21.23 -4.13
CA GLU A 192 -1.57 19.94 -4.79
C GLU A 192 -0.62 18.86 -4.30
N TYR A 193 0.42 19.24 -3.55
CA TYR A 193 1.47 18.33 -3.09
C TYR A 193 1.70 18.42 -1.58
N ARG A 194 2.33 17.38 -1.02
CA ARG A 194 2.81 17.36 0.37
C ARG A 194 4.25 16.88 0.44
N VAL A 195 4.98 17.42 1.39
CA VAL A 195 6.24 16.88 1.91
C VAL A 195 5.93 16.18 3.22
N ASP A 196 6.02 14.85 3.23
CA ASP A 196 5.58 13.97 4.30
C ASP A 196 6.79 13.23 4.93
N PRO A 197 7.45 13.83 5.94
CA PRO A 197 8.56 13.20 6.63
C PRO A 197 8.10 12.09 7.58
N THR A 198 8.79 10.96 7.52
CA THR A 198 8.69 9.83 8.45
C THR A 198 9.99 9.67 9.24
N ILE A 199 10.07 8.63 10.10
CA ILE A 199 11.25 8.37 10.94
C ILE A 199 12.51 8.07 10.10
N ILE A 200 12.34 7.51 8.89
CA ILE A 200 13.45 7.02 8.03
C ILE A 200 13.33 7.45 6.57
N SER A 201 12.36 8.27 6.20
CA SER A 201 12.22 8.77 4.83
C SER A 201 11.48 10.10 4.79
N THR A 202 11.61 10.84 3.69
CA THR A 202 10.65 11.90 3.32
C THR A 202 10.02 11.52 1.99
N ASP A 203 8.68 11.40 1.97
CA ASP A 203 7.91 11.24 0.73
C ASP A 203 7.45 12.62 0.24
N ILE A 204 7.56 12.87 -1.05
CA ILE A 204 6.98 14.03 -1.72
C ILE A 204 5.99 13.51 -2.74
N GLU A 205 4.73 13.91 -2.62
CA GLU A 205 3.64 13.27 -3.33
C GLU A 205 2.44 14.20 -3.50
N SER A 206 1.56 13.87 -4.45
CA SER A 206 0.27 14.56 -4.59
C SER A 206 -0.59 14.37 -3.34
N VAL A 207 -1.25 15.42 -2.86
CA VAL A 207 -2.16 15.32 -1.68
C VAL A 207 -3.32 14.36 -1.92
N ARG A 208 -3.62 14.04 -3.17
CA ARG A 208 -4.69 13.12 -3.58
C ARG A 208 -4.30 11.65 -3.44
N VAL A 209 -3.02 11.30 -3.25
CA VAL A 209 -2.64 9.90 -3.02
C VAL A 209 -2.92 9.50 -1.57
N GLY A 210 -3.37 8.27 -1.36
CA GLY A 210 -3.83 7.78 -0.08
C GLY A 210 -4.29 6.34 -0.13
N LYS A 211 -4.40 5.73 1.06
CA LYS A 211 -4.82 4.34 1.21
C LYS A 211 -6.30 4.13 0.85
N ASP A 212 -7.11 5.17 0.97
CA ASP A 212 -8.47 5.28 0.45
C ASP A 212 -8.53 5.22 -1.09
N LEU A 213 -7.73 6.02 -1.79
CA LEU A 213 -7.60 5.93 -3.25
C LEU A 213 -7.10 4.55 -3.68
N GLY A 214 -6.20 3.97 -2.89
CA GLY A 214 -5.75 2.60 -3.11
C GLY A 214 -6.88 1.56 -2.97
N ALA A 215 -7.81 1.77 -2.04
CA ALA A 215 -8.99 0.92 -1.86
C ALA A 215 -9.98 1.05 -3.03
N GLU A 216 -10.23 2.27 -3.53
CA GLU A 216 -11.02 2.50 -4.74
C GLU A 216 -10.45 1.72 -5.95
N ARG A 217 -9.14 1.86 -6.17
CA ARG A 217 -8.44 1.15 -7.26
C ARG A 217 -8.52 -0.36 -7.08
N ALA A 218 -8.39 -0.86 -5.86
CA ALA A 218 -8.51 -2.28 -5.56
C ALA A 218 -9.88 -2.83 -6.01
N LEU A 219 -10.98 -2.15 -5.66
CA LEU A 219 -12.32 -2.55 -6.10
C LEU A 219 -12.45 -2.52 -7.63
N THR A 220 -11.91 -1.47 -8.26
CA THR A 220 -11.93 -1.31 -9.73
C THR A 220 -11.18 -2.43 -10.45
N LEU A 221 -10.08 -2.92 -9.87
CA LEU A 221 -9.29 -4.01 -10.44
C LEU A 221 -9.98 -5.37 -10.29
N VAL A 222 -10.70 -5.59 -9.19
CA VAL A 222 -11.37 -6.88 -8.91
C VAL A 222 -12.70 -7.00 -9.65
N ALA A 223 -13.47 -5.91 -9.79
CA ALA A 223 -14.83 -5.94 -10.34
C ALA A 223 -14.98 -6.59 -11.73
N PRO A 224 -14.02 -6.46 -12.68
CA PRO A 224 -14.10 -7.15 -13.97
C PRO A 224 -13.90 -8.67 -13.88
N LEU A 225 -13.32 -9.18 -12.80
CA LEU A 225 -12.97 -10.59 -12.64
C LEU A 225 -14.03 -11.40 -11.88
N MET A 226 -14.80 -10.74 -11.02
CA MET A 226 -15.83 -11.37 -10.21
C MET A 226 -16.83 -10.37 -9.63
N ASP A 227 -17.96 -10.87 -9.14
CA ASP A 227 -18.84 -10.09 -8.27
C ASP A 227 -18.08 -9.75 -6.97
N LEU A 228 -18.01 -8.46 -6.64
CA LEU A 228 -17.29 -7.99 -5.46
C LEU A 228 -17.89 -8.61 -4.19
N PRO A 229 -17.07 -9.23 -3.31
CA PRO A 229 -17.54 -9.70 -2.02
C PRO A 229 -18.19 -8.57 -1.21
N ARG A 230 -19.29 -8.88 -0.52
CA ARG A 230 -19.91 -7.91 0.40
C ARG A 230 -19.09 -7.70 1.67
N THR A 231 -18.33 -8.72 2.09
CA THR A 231 -17.52 -8.68 3.30
C THR A 231 -16.04 -8.53 2.95
N TRP A 232 -15.38 -7.56 3.58
CA TRP A 232 -13.96 -7.27 3.42
C TRP A 232 -13.20 -7.34 4.74
N ARG A 233 -11.90 -7.61 4.65
CA ARG A 233 -10.95 -7.41 5.74
C ARG A 233 -9.82 -6.56 5.23
N THR A 234 -9.57 -5.46 5.94
CA THR A 234 -8.36 -4.67 5.73
C THR A 234 -7.36 -5.00 6.83
N VAL A 235 -6.07 -4.92 6.53
CA VAL A 235 -5.01 -5.21 7.50
C VAL A 235 -3.92 -4.15 7.35
N GLY A 236 -3.48 -3.55 8.46
CA GLY A 236 -2.50 -2.46 8.46
C GLY A 236 -1.78 -2.33 9.79
N ASP A 237 -0.61 -1.68 9.76
CA ASP A 237 0.23 -1.43 10.95
C ASP A 237 0.32 0.05 11.32
N SER A 238 -0.31 0.92 10.52
CA SER A 238 -0.23 2.36 10.66
C SER A 238 -1.60 3.03 10.72
N ARG A 239 -1.61 4.31 11.07
CA ARG A 239 -2.84 5.13 11.11
C ARG A 239 -3.42 5.38 9.73
N THR A 240 -2.58 5.51 8.71
CA THR A 240 -3.04 5.79 7.35
C THR A 240 -3.74 4.57 6.75
N ASP A 241 -3.43 3.35 7.21
CA ASP A 241 -4.11 2.13 6.75
C ASP A 241 -5.59 2.06 7.10
N TYR A 242 -6.02 2.79 8.14
CA TYR A 242 -7.44 2.91 8.46
C TYR A 242 -8.23 3.57 7.33
N ALA A 243 -7.60 4.40 6.49
CA ALA A 243 -8.29 5.02 5.35
C ALA A 243 -8.77 3.98 4.31
N MET A 244 -8.13 2.79 4.23
CA MET A 244 -8.68 1.69 3.42
C MET A 244 -10.03 1.21 3.97
N ALA A 245 -10.12 1.09 5.29
CA ALA A 245 -11.31 0.63 5.99
C ALA A 245 -12.40 1.71 5.98
N ASP A 246 -12.04 2.96 6.22
CA ASP A 246 -12.95 4.10 6.14
C ASP A 246 -13.62 4.17 4.77
N TYR A 247 -12.83 4.11 3.69
CA TYR A 247 -13.34 4.12 2.32
C TYR A 247 -14.35 2.98 2.08
N LEU A 248 -13.99 1.74 2.41
CA LEU A 248 -14.88 0.59 2.24
C LEU A 248 -16.16 0.70 3.08
N HIS A 249 -16.08 1.27 4.28
CA HIS A 249 -17.24 1.50 5.14
C HIS A 249 -18.20 2.52 4.50
N GLU A 250 -17.66 3.63 3.99
CA GLU A 250 -18.42 4.67 3.32
C GLU A 250 -19.10 4.16 2.05
N GLN A 251 -18.48 3.22 1.32
CA GLN A 251 -19.09 2.53 0.18
C GLN A 251 -20.12 1.45 0.58
N GLY A 252 -20.34 1.21 1.88
CA GLY A 252 -21.38 0.33 2.40
C GLY A 252 -21.01 -1.16 2.47
N TYR A 253 -19.71 -1.50 2.41
CA TYR A 253 -19.24 -2.87 2.63
C TYR A 253 -19.30 -3.27 4.11
N ASP A 254 -19.51 -4.56 4.36
CA ASP A 254 -19.34 -5.15 5.69
C ASP A 254 -17.84 -5.39 5.92
N LEU A 255 -17.24 -4.80 6.95
CA LEU A 255 -15.80 -4.91 7.14
C LEU A 255 -15.36 -4.96 8.59
N ALA A 256 -14.17 -5.51 8.76
CA ALA A 256 -13.36 -5.29 9.94
C ALA A 256 -11.94 -4.92 9.52
N HIS A 257 -11.32 -3.99 10.25
CA HIS A 257 -9.91 -3.67 10.11
C HIS A 257 -9.10 -4.50 11.11
N VAL A 258 -8.01 -5.09 10.68
CA VAL A 258 -7.08 -5.82 11.55
C VAL A 258 -5.87 -4.92 11.78
N ASP A 259 -5.74 -4.43 13.01
CA ASP A 259 -4.62 -3.59 13.44
C ASP A 259 -3.51 -4.50 13.98
N VAL A 260 -2.36 -4.53 13.28
CA VAL A 260 -1.19 -5.34 13.68
C VAL A 260 -0.22 -4.56 14.55
N ARG A 261 -0.57 -3.36 15.00
CA ARG A 261 0.21 -2.53 15.93
C ARG A 261 -0.67 -1.81 16.97
N PRO A 262 -1.49 -2.55 17.74
CA PRO A 262 -2.49 -1.94 18.62
C PRO A 262 -1.89 -1.15 19.80
N ALA A 263 -0.61 -1.35 20.12
CA ALA A 263 0.08 -0.65 21.20
C ALA A 263 0.23 0.87 20.95
N ASP A 264 0.17 1.30 19.68
CA ASP A 264 0.18 2.72 19.32
C ASP A 264 -1.16 3.41 19.65
N GLY A 265 -2.16 2.63 20.09
CA GLY A 265 -3.56 3.00 20.30
C GLY A 265 -4.44 2.40 19.21
N VAL A 266 -5.74 2.25 19.47
CA VAL A 266 -6.71 1.84 18.45
C VAL A 266 -7.74 2.95 18.32
N PRO A 267 -7.93 3.57 17.13
CA PRO A 267 -8.89 4.64 16.95
C PRO A 267 -10.31 4.11 17.13
N ALA A 268 -11.20 4.95 17.68
CA ALA A 268 -12.62 4.64 17.68
C ALA A 268 -13.17 4.72 16.25
N LYS A 269 -13.74 3.63 15.75
CA LYS A 269 -14.27 3.52 14.39
C LYS A 269 -15.71 2.97 14.39
N PRO A 270 -16.52 3.29 13.35
CA PRO A 270 -17.89 2.80 13.23
C PRO A 270 -17.99 1.33 12.77
N TYR A 271 -16.85 0.70 12.51
CA TYR A 271 -16.70 -0.71 12.13
C TYR A 271 -15.80 -1.45 13.13
N GLU A 272 -15.80 -2.78 13.06
CA GLU A 272 -15.01 -3.61 13.95
C GLU A 272 -13.51 -3.43 13.70
N VAL A 273 -12.73 -3.28 14.77
CA VAL A 273 -11.27 -3.33 14.73
C VAL A 273 -10.82 -4.56 15.51
N LEU A 274 -10.16 -5.47 14.80
CA LEU A 274 -9.63 -6.74 15.28
C LEU A 274 -8.15 -6.60 15.61
N THR A 275 -7.70 -7.34 16.62
CA THR A 275 -6.28 -7.43 17.01
C THR A 275 -5.91 -8.88 17.33
N GLU A 276 -4.62 -9.19 17.29
CA GLU A 276 -4.08 -10.54 17.54
C GLU A 276 -3.50 -10.71 18.94
N GLY A 277 -4.20 -10.18 19.95
CA GLY A 277 -3.73 -10.20 21.32
C GLY A 277 -2.41 -9.44 21.47
N SER A 278 -1.33 -10.16 21.78
CA SER A 278 0.01 -9.59 21.95
C SER A 278 0.90 -9.68 20.70
N LEU A 279 0.44 -10.34 19.64
CA LEU A 279 1.20 -10.43 18.38
C LEU A 279 1.15 -9.08 17.66
N ILE A 280 2.21 -8.78 16.91
CA ILE A 280 2.34 -7.55 16.13
C ILE A 280 2.90 -7.85 14.73
N HIS A 281 2.81 -6.87 13.83
CA HIS A 281 3.38 -6.91 12.49
C HIS A 281 3.05 -8.23 11.75
N GLU A 282 4.05 -8.91 11.21
CA GLU A 282 3.87 -10.07 10.34
C GLU A 282 3.44 -11.31 11.14
N GLU A 283 3.72 -11.35 12.45
CA GLU A 283 3.26 -12.42 13.33
C GLU A 283 1.75 -12.33 13.53
N ALA A 284 1.23 -11.11 13.74
CA ALA A 284 -0.20 -10.85 13.79
C ALA A 284 -0.87 -11.09 12.43
N GLY A 285 -0.26 -10.59 11.34
CA GLY A 285 -0.74 -10.84 9.99
C GLY A 285 -0.84 -12.34 9.66
N ALA A 286 0.19 -13.12 10.01
CA ALA A 286 0.19 -14.58 9.86
C ALA A 286 -0.91 -15.25 10.69
N ALA A 287 -1.06 -14.87 11.97
CA ALA A 287 -2.11 -15.41 12.83
C ALA A 287 -3.52 -15.13 12.28
N PHE A 288 -3.74 -13.92 11.75
CA PHE A 288 -4.99 -13.53 11.09
C PHE A 288 -5.27 -14.37 9.84
N LEU A 289 -4.28 -14.50 8.94
CA LEU A 289 -4.43 -15.25 7.69
C LEU A 289 -4.66 -16.74 7.96
N ALA A 290 -3.94 -17.33 8.92
CA ALA A 290 -4.13 -18.71 9.33
C ALA A 290 -5.55 -18.97 9.87
N ARG A 291 -6.12 -18.02 10.64
CA ARG A 291 -7.54 -18.12 11.05
C ARG A 291 -8.49 -18.00 9.88
N CYS A 292 -8.18 -17.16 8.89
CA CYS A 292 -8.98 -17.07 7.67
C CYS A 292 -8.96 -18.40 6.93
N VAL A 293 -7.80 -19.04 6.78
CA VAL A 293 -7.66 -20.38 6.18
C VAL A 293 -8.46 -21.41 6.97
N ALA A 294 -8.31 -21.45 8.30
CA ALA A 294 -9.08 -22.35 9.16
C ALA A 294 -10.60 -22.12 9.07
N SER A 295 -11.04 -20.92 8.67
CA SER A 295 -12.45 -20.61 8.48
C SER A 295 -13.06 -21.17 7.19
N LEU A 296 -12.24 -21.72 6.28
CA LEU A 296 -12.69 -22.32 5.02
C LEU A 296 -13.33 -23.70 5.19
N GLY A 297 -13.00 -24.45 6.26
CA GLY A 297 -13.55 -25.79 6.53
C GLY A 297 -12.52 -26.76 7.10
#